data_AF-A0A6B0ZIQ3-F1
#
_entry.id   AF-A0A6B0ZIQ3-F1
#
_cell.length_a   1.000
_cell.length_b   1.000
_cell.length_c   1.000
_cell.angle_alpha   90.00
_cell.angle_beta   90.00
_cell.angle_gamma   90.00
#
_symmetry.space_group_name_H-M   'P 1'
#
loop_
_entity.id
_entity.type
_entity.pdbx_description
1 polymer ?
#
loop_
_entity_poly.entity_id
_entity_poly.type
_entity_poly.pdbx_seq_one_letter_code
_entity_poly.pdbx_strand_id
1 'polypeptide(L)'
;AKFSTWAYRVATNAALDELRRRGRRPVPTVIEASDRFAGTATADDSTAVVARLDFDAALAQLPEEFRAPVVLRDVAGCDYAEIGSILQIPAGTVRSRIARGRARLAETMRANGGNHHDAAERRNDEASNHE
;
A
#
# COMPACT_ATOMS: atom_id res chain seq x y z
N ALA A 1 25.02 -14.34 7.18
CA ALA A 1 23.92 -13.63 6.51
C ALA A 1 23.07 -14.64 5.74
N LYS A 2 21.74 -14.58 5.81
CA LYS A 2 20.84 -15.48 5.06
C LYS A 2 20.63 -14.95 3.64
N PHE A 3 20.46 -15.86 2.67
CA PHE A 3 20.19 -15.50 1.27
C PHE A 3 18.93 -14.63 1.12
N SER A 4 17.86 -14.94 1.88
CA SER A 4 16.62 -14.16 1.90
C SER A 4 16.85 -12.70 2.25
N THR A 5 17.64 -12.41 3.29
CA THR A 5 17.97 -11.04 3.69
C THR A 5 18.69 -10.29 2.57
N TRP A 6 19.64 -10.94 1.88
CA TRP A 6 20.33 -10.34 0.74
C TRP A 6 19.37 -10.09 -0.44
N ALA A 7 18.51 -11.05 -0.78
CA ALA A 7 17.52 -10.90 -1.84
C ALA A 7 16.53 -9.76 -1.54
N TYR A 8 16.04 -9.65 -0.30
CA TYR A 8 15.20 -8.54 0.14
C TYR A 8 15.90 -7.19 0.04
N ARG A 9 17.21 -7.12 0.32
CA ARG A 9 18.00 -5.89 0.10
C ARG A 9 18.01 -5.46 -1.34
N VAL A 10 18.34 -6.39 -2.24
CA VAL A 10 18.39 -6.12 -3.69
C VAL A 10 17.01 -5.67 -4.18
N ALA A 11 15.95 -6.42 -3.84
CA ALA A 11 14.59 -6.09 -4.24
C ALA A 11 14.12 -4.74 -3.67
N THR A 12 14.39 -4.47 -2.40
CA THR A 12 14.02 -3.21 -1.74
C THR A 12 14.73 -2.02 -2.38
N ASN A 13 16.05 -2.13 -2.61
CA ASN A 13 16.80 -1.05 -3.26
C ASN A 13 16.28 -0.77 -4.68
N ALA A 14 16.05 -1.82 -5.48
CA ALA A 14 15.50 -1.67 -6.83
C ALA A 14 14.11 -0.99 -6.82
N ALA A 15 13.24 -1.35 -5.86
CA ALA A 15 11.93 -0.74 -5.71
C ALA A 15 11.99 0.74 -5.29
N LEU A 16 12.88 1.09 -4.34
CA LEU A 16 13.08 2.48 -3.92
C LEU A 16 13.66 3.33 -5.06
N ASP A 17 14.60 2.78 -5.82
CA ASP A 17 15.18 3.47 -6.98
C ASP A 17 14.15 3.70 -8.08
N GLU A 18 13.28 2.71 -8.34
CA GLU A 18 12.14 2.85 -9.25
C GLU A 18 11.21 3.98 -8.80
N LEU A 19 10.84 4.01 -7.52
CA LEU A 19 9.93 5.02 -6.99
C LEU A 19 10.51 6.43 -7.13
N ARG A 20 11.79 6.62 -6.78
CA ARG A 20 12.48 7.90 -6.96
C ARG A 20 12.54 8.32 -8.42
N ARG A 21 12.72 7.36 -9.34
CA ARG A 21 12.75 7.63 -10.78
C ARG A 21 11.38 8.04 -11.31
N ARG A 22 10.31 7.39 -10.86
CA ARG A 22 8.92 7.76 -11.19
C ARG A 22 8.58 9.16 -10.70
N GLY A 23 8.96 9.52 -9.48
CA GLY A 23 8.74 10.87 -8.95
C GLY A 23 9.49 11.98 -9.70
N ARG A 24 10.59 11.65 -10.38
CA ARG A 24 11.41 12.62 -11.17
C ARG A 24 10.98 12.76 -12.63
N ARG A 25 10.12 11.87 -13.14
CA ARG A 25 9.67 11.88 -14.54
C ARG A 25 8.23 12.39 -14.58
N PRO A 26 7.90 13.45 -15.34
CA PRO A 26 6.51 13.82 -15.55
C PRO A 26 5.83 12.68 -16.32
N VAL A 27 4.97 11.94 -15.63
CA VAL A 27 4.19 10.86 -16.25
C VAL A 27 2.95 11.51 -16.87
N PRO A 28 2.71 11.38 -18.19
CA PRO A 28 1.40 11.66 -18.75
C PRO A 28 0.41 10.72 -18.09
N THR A 29 -0.60 11.25 -17.43
CA THR A 29 -1.73 10.49 -16.88
C THR A 29 -2.45 9.78 -18.01
N VAL A 30 -2.07 8.53 -18.28
CA VAL A 30 -2.94 7.56 -18.96
C VAL A 30 -3.37 6.58 -17.87
N ILE A 31 -4.52 6.87 -17.27
CA ILE A 31 -5.22 5.93 -16.40
C ILE A 31 -6.01 5.02 -17.34
N GLU A 32 -5.38 3.95 -17.81
CA GLU A 32 -6.08 2.80 -18.39
C GLU A 32 -5.48 1.53 -17.81
N ALA A 33 -6.01 1.10 -16.67
CA ALA A 33 -5.78 -0.24 -16.16
C ALA A 33 -6.97 -0.67 -15.31
N SER A 34 -8.10 -0.91 -15.97
CA SER A 34 -9.19 -1.70 -15.40
C SER A 34 -9.89 -2.44 -16.52
N ASP A 35 -9.40 -3.63 -16.87
CA ASP A 35 -10.25 -4.66 -17.51
C ASP A 35 -9.57 -6.03 -17.65
N ARG A 36 -8.91 -6.52 -16.59
CA ARG A 36 -8.54 -7.93 -16.52
C ARG A 36 -8.73 -8.43 -15.11
N PHE A 37 -9.95 -8.85 -14.79
CA PHE A 37 -10.28 -10.03 -13.95
C PHE A 37 -11.81 -10.12 -13.85
N ALA A 38 -12.50 -10.32 -14.99
CA ALA A 38 -13.88 -10.76 -14.99
C ALA A 38 -13.92 -12.30 -14.89
N GLY A 39 -13.48 -12.82 -13.75
CA GLY A 39 -13.87 -14.15 -13.29
C GLY A 39 -15.01 -13.97 -12.30
N THR A 40 -15.96 -14.92 -12.24
CA THR A 40 -17.14 -14.89 -11.37
C THR A 40 -16.77 -14.65 -9.90
N ALA A 41 -16.68 -13.38 -9.50
CA ALA A 41 -16.32 -12.96 -8.16
C ALA A 41 -17.53 -13.10 -7.25
N THR A 42 -17.33 -13.73 -6.09
CA THR A 42 -18.33 -13.71 -5.03
C THR A 42 -18.32 -12.35 -4.32
N ALA A 43 -19.38 -12.03 -3.56
CA ALA A 43 -19.43 -10.76 -2.80
C ALA A 43 -18.26 -10.64 -1.79
N ASP A 44 -17.77 -11.78 -1.29
CA ASP A 44 -16.63 -11.86 -0.37
C ASP A 44 -15.30 -11.55 -1.08
N ASP A 45 -15.10 -12.08 -2.30
CA ASP A 45 -13.94 -11.74 -3.14
C ASP A 45 -13.91 -10.27 -3.51
N SER A 46 -15.08 -9.69 -3.81
CA SER A 46 -15.20 -8.27 -4.18
C SER A 46 -14.79 -7.36 -3.01
N THR A 47 -15.20 -7.71 -1.79
CA THR A 47 -14.83 -6.95 -0.58
C THR A 47 -13.33 -7.06 -0.28
N ALA A 48 -12.74 -8.25 -0.43
CA ALA A 48 -11.32 -8.46 -0.25
C ALA A 48 -10.47 -7.70 -1.29
N VAL A 49 -10.92 -7.65 -2.55
CA VAL A 49 -10.27 -6.90 -3.62
C VAL A 49 -10.32 -5.40 -3.34
N VAL A 50 -11.47 -4.85 -2.94
CA VAL A 50 -11.60 -3.43 -2.56
C VAL A 50 -10.68 -3.09 -1.39
N ALA A 51 -10.66 -3.89 -0.33
CA ALA A 51 -9.77 -3.67 0.81
C ALA A 51 -8.28 -3.72 0.42
N ARG A 52 -7.92 -4.56 -0.56
CA ARG A 52 -6.56 -4.63 -1.11
C ARG A 52 -6.19 -3.37 -1.88
N LEU A 53 -7.09 -2.88 -2.72
CA LEU A 53 -6.90 -1.65 -3.50
C LEU A 53 -6.77 -0.42 -2.59
N ASP A 54 -7.59 -0.34 -1.54
CA ASP A 54 -7.52 0.73 -0.53
C ASP A 54 -6.19 0.71 0.23
N PHE A 55 -5.72 -0.48 0.58
CA PHE A 55 -4.42 -0.67 1.23
C PHE A 55 -3.27 -0.24 0.32
N ASP A 56 -3.28 -0.64 -0.96
CA ASP A 56 -2.24 -0.29 -1.92
C ASP A 56 -2.23 1.23 -2.19
N ALA A 57 -3.40 1.86 -2.31
CA ALA A 57 -3.55 3.31 -2.44
C ALA A 57 -3.05 4.06 -1.20
N ALA A 58 -3.36 3.56 0.00
CA ALA A 58 -2.89 4.15 1.24
C ALA A 58 -1.36 3.99 1.41
N LEU A 59 -0.81 2.84 1.04
CA LEU A 59 0.64 2.64 0.99
C LEU A 59 1.30 3.62 0.02
N ALA A 60 0.70 3.88 -1.15
CA ALA A 60 1.26 4.81 -2.13
C ALA A 60 1.41 6.24 -1.56
N GLN A 61 0.51 6.67 -0.66
CA GLN A 61 0.58 7.98 -0.01
C GLN A 61 1.58 8.05 1.15
N LEU A 62 1.98 6.91 1.72
CA LEU A 62 2.89 6.88 2.86
C LEU A 62 4.33 7.27 2.46
N PRO A 63 5.02 8.19 3.18
CA PRO A 63 6.40 8.55 2.84
C PRO A 63 7.33 7.33 2.78
N GLU A 64 8.29 7.39 1.86
CA GLU A 64 9.18 6.27 1.53
C GLU A 64 9.88 5.68 2.76
N GLU A 65 10.33 6.54 3.68
CA GLU A 65 11.03 6.13 4.91
C GLU A 65 10.18 5.29 5.87
N PHE A 66 8.86 5.37 5.79
CA PHE A 66 7.94 4.55 6.59
C PHE A 66 7.40 3.37 5.80
N ARG A 67 7.24 3.50 4.47
CA ARG A 67 6.65 2.47 3.61
C ARG A 67 7.45 1.18 3.61
N ALA A 68 8.75 1.25 3.34
CA ALA A 68 9.61 0.06 3.25
C ALA A 68 9.60 -0.79 4.54
N PRO A 69 9.84 -0.24 5.74
CA PRO A 69 9.81 -1.05 6.96
C PRO A 69 8.42 -1.59 7.31
N VAL A 70 7.34 -0.89 6.96
CA VAL A 70 5.96 -1.40 7.13
C VAL A 70 5.71 -2.60 6.21
N VAL A 71 6.04 -2.50 4.92
CA VAL A 71 5.84 -3.59 3.96
C VAL A 71 6.67 -4.82 4.34
N LEU A 72 7.94 -4.63 4.68
CA LEU A 72 8.80 -5.74 5.11
C LEU A 72 8.26 -6.45 6.37
N ARG A 73 7.62 -5.70 7.28
CA ARG A 73 7.05 -6.27 8.50
C ARG A 73 5.71 -6.95 8.26
N ASP A 74 4.77 -6.24 7.64
CA ASP A 74 3.35 -6.59 7.63
C ASP A 74 2.97 -7.43 6.41
N VAL A 75 3.76 -7.37 5.33
CA VAL A 75 3.55 -8.16 4.12
C VAL A 75 4.59 -9.27 4.00
N ALA A 76 5.87 -8.95 4.18
CA ALA A 76 6.96 -9.93 4.02
C ALA A 76 7.28 -10.73 5.30
N GLY A 77 6.69 -10.37 6.45
CA GLY A 77 6.83 -11.11 7.71
C GLY A 77 8.23 -11.06 8.34
N CYS A 78 9.11 -10.13 7.92
CA CYS A 78 10.46 -10.03 8.45
C CYS A 78 10.47 -9.56 9.92
N ASP A 79 11.45 -10.02 10.69
CA ASP A 79 11.66 -9.53 12.05
C ASP A 79 12.37 -8.16 12.08
N TYR A 80 12.39 -7.50 13.24
CA TYR A 80 12.99 -6.16 13.38
C TYR A 80 14.49 -6.11 13.08
N ALA A 81 15.23 -7.19 13.38
CA ALA A 81 16.67 -7.26 13.17
C ALA A 81 16.99 -7.52 11.69
N GLU A 82 16.22 -8.39 11.04
CA GLU A 82 16.27 -8.63 9.60
C GLU A 82 15.95 -7.35 8.82
N ILE A 83 14.89 -6.62 9.20
CA ILE A 83 14.54 -5.34 8.57
C ILE A 83 15.66 -4.31 8.75
N GLY A 84 16.25 -4.20 9.95
CA GLY A 84 17.39 -3.32 10.20
C GLY A 84 18.59 -3.67 9.32
N SER A 85 18.85 -4.96 9.13
CA SER A 85 19.88 -5.47 8.24
C SER A 85 19.57 -5.22 6.76
N ILE A 86 18.29 -5.26 6.37
CA ILE A 86 17.86 -4.97 4.99
C ILE A 86 18.01 -3.49 4.67
N LEU A 87 17.48 -2.63 5.55
CA LEU A 87 17.43 -1.18 5.35
C LEU A 87 18.69 -0.45 5.80
N GLN A 88 19.66 -1.16 6.41
CA GLN A 88 20.89 -0.59 6.97
C GLN A 88 20.61 0.52 8.00
N ILE A 89 19.67 0.27 8.91
CA ILE A 89 19.28 1.19 9.99
C ILE A 89 19.20 0.44 11.35
N PRO A 90 19.37 1.14 12.48
CA PRO A 90 19.24 0.52 13.80
C PRO A 90 17.85 -0.08 14.06
N ALA A 91 17.77 -1.20 14.77
CA ALA A 91 16.51 -1.87 15.11
C ALA A 91 15.53 -0.96 15.90
N GLY A 92 16.04 -0.06 16.74
CA GLY A 92 15.23 0.97 17.41
C GLY A 92 14.56 1.94 16.43
N THR A 93 15.26 2.32 15.36
CA THR A 93 14.74 3.14 14.26
C THR A 93 13.69 2.38 13.45
N VAL A 94 13.90 1.07 13.22
CA VAL A 94 12.89 0.21 12.58
C VAL A 94 11.58 0.24 13.37
N ARG A 95 11.64 -0.01 14.69
CA ARG A 95 10.45 0.00 15.55
C ARG A 95 9.71 1.34 15.50
N SER A 96 10.44 2.46 15.60
CA SER A 96 9.81 3.79 15.58
C SER A 96 9.25 4.18 14.21
N ARG A 97 9.87 3.72 13.11
CA ARG A 97 9.36 3.92 11.74
C ARG A 97 8.12 3.07 11.46
N ILE A 98 8.09 1.81 11.90
CA ILE A 98 6.90 0.95 11.76
C ILE A 98 5.72 1.53 12.54
N ALA A 99 5.94 1.93 13.79
CA ALA A 99 4.87 2.50 14.63
C ALA A 99 4.26 3.74 13.98
N ARG A 100 5.10 4.70 13.56
CA ARG A 100 4.63 5.92 12.87
C ARG A 100 4.02 5.63 11.51
N GLY A 101 4.59 4.68 10.76
CA GLY A 101 4.07 4.25 9.46
C GLY A 101 2.68 3.67 9.55
N ARG A 102 2.44 2.76 10.50
CA ARG A 102 1.11 2.18 10.74
C ARG A 102 0.09 3.22 11.20
N ALA A 103 0.49 4.15 12.06
CA ALA A 103 -0.41 5.24 12.48
C ALA A 103 -0.87 6.09 11.29
N ARG A 104 0.07 6.49 10.42
CA ARG A 104 -0.24 7.22 9.19
C ARG A 104 -1.09 6.41 8.22
N LEU A 105 -0.78 5.12 8.05
CA LEU A 105 -1.55 4.25 7.18
C LEU A 105 -3.00 4.12 7.65
N ALA A 106 -3.23 3.95 8.96
CA ALA A 106 -4.56 3.93 9.54
C ALA A 106 -5.32 5.24 9.34
N GLU A 107 -4.64 6.39 9.44
CA GLU A 107 -5.22 7.71 9.15
C GLU A 107 -5.64 7.83 7.68
N THR A 108 -4.76 7.47 6.74
CA THR A 108 -5.06 7.50 5.30
C THR A 108 -6.21 6.55 4.93
N MET A 109 -6.23 5.33 5.47
CA MET A 109 -7.29 4.37 5.19
C MET A 109 -8.64 4.82 5.76
N ARG A 110 -8.67 5.47 6.92
CA ARG A 110 -9.90 6.08 7.45
C ARG A 110 -10.41 7.21 6.57
N ALA A 111 -9.51 8.07 6.07
CA ALA A 111 -9.87 9.14 5.16
C ALA A 111 -10.43 8.60 3.83
N ASN A 112 -9.81 7.56 3.27
CA ASN A 112 -10.27 6.93 2.02
C ASN A 112 -11.60 6.17 2.22
N GLY A 113 -11.76 5.45 3.33
CA GLY A 113 -12.99 4.71 3.63
C GLY A 113 -14.22 5.61 3.83
N GLY A 114 -14.04 6.80 4.40
CA GLY A 114 -15.10 7.82 4.47
C GLY A 114 -15.56 8.26 3.08
N ASN A 115 -14.63 8.47 2.14
CA ASN A 115 -14.96 8.86 0.77
C ASN A 115 -15.72 7.78 -0.01
N HIS A 116 -15.40 6.49 0.24
CA HIS A 116 -16.10 5.38 -0.41
C HIS A 116 -17.53 5.19 0.11
N HIS A 117 -17.78 5.44 1.40
CA HIS A 117 -19.11 5.40 1.98
C HIS A 117 -20.02 6.50 1.39
N ASP A 118 -19.55 7.74 1.37
CA ASP A 118 -20.28 8.88 0.78
C ASP A 118 -20.58 8.68 -0.71
N ALA A 119 -19.67 8.05 -1.46
CA ALA A 119 -19.86 7.76 -2.89
C ALA A 119 -20.77 6.55 -3.16
N ALA A 120 -20.98 5.67 -2.17
CA ALA A 120 -21.93 4.57 -2.25
C ALA A 120 -23.36 5.06 -1.96
N GLU A 121 -23.54 5.93 -0.96
CA GLU A 121 -24.83 6.51 -0.61
C GLU A 121 -25.42 7.36 -1.74
N ARG A 122 -24.62 8.25 -2.37
CA ARG A 122 -25.08 9.06 -3.51
C ARG A 122 -25.56 8.23 -4.70
N ARG A 123 -24.90 7.09 -4.97
CA ARG A 123 -25.31 6.17 -6.04
C ARG A 123 -26.62 5.47 -5.74
N ASN A 124 -26.89 5.13 -4.48
CA ASN A 124 -28.16 4.56 -4.06
C ASN A 124 -29.29 5.60 -4.11
N ASP A 125 -29.01 6.85 -3.76
CA ASP A 125 -29.98 7.94 -3.83
C ASP A 125 -30.36 8.29 -5.28
N GLU A 126 -29.40 8.30 -6.20
CA GLU A 126 -29.66 8.48 -7.64
C GLU A 126 -30.43 7.31 -8.26
N ALA A 127 -30.16 6.08 -7.84
CA ALA A 127 -30.89 4.89 -8.28
C ALA A 127 -32.34 4.85 -7.75
N SER A 128 -32.57 5.36 -6.53
CA SER A 128 -33.91 5.40 -5.91
C SER A 128 -34.80 6.52 -6.45
N ASN A 129 -34.23 7.51 -7.14
CA ASN A 129 -34.96 8.68 -7.66
C ASN A 129 -35.36 8.54 -9.15
N HIS A 130 -35.07 7.38 -9.76
CA HIS A 130 -35.39 7.08 -11.17
C HIS A 130 -36.44 5.97 -11.35
N GLU A 131 -37.10 5.58 -10.25
CA GLU A 131 -38.22 4.63 -10.19
C GLU A 131 -39.51 5.36 -9.76
#